data_AF-A0A2H6K5E5-F1
#
_entry.id   AF-A0A2H6K5E5-F1
#
_cell.length_a   1.000
_cell.length_b   1.000
_cell.length_c   1.000
_cell.angle_alpha   90.00
_cell.angle_beta   90.00
_cell.angle_gamma   90.00
#
_symmetry.space_group_name_H-M   'P 1'
#
loop_
_entity.id
_entity.type
_entity.pdbx_description
1 polymer ?
#
loop_
_entity_poly.entity_id
_entity_poly.type
_entity_poly.pdbx_seq_one_letter_code
_entity_poly.pdbx_strand_id
1 'polypeptide(L)'
;MDVLVLIDKLDEIINDARPMPMTDKVIIDREEIYDILDQMRTTIPEEIKQARWIVKERQEMLAEAKTESDRIIKEANDQAERLVSEQEVVKMAERNAAQIMEDARAREREIRLGAEDYADEVLETLEVNLDKFLDAVRRGRNRLQGKSGDEETQTLTPGD
;
A
#
# COMPACT_ATOMS: atom_id res chain seq x y z
N MET A 1 28.59 -29.70 45.94
CA MET A 1 28.72 -31.06 45.41
C MET A 1 27.34 -31.40 44.87
N ASP A 2 27.22 -31.83 43.62
CA ASP A 2 25.92 -32.19 43.04
C ASP A 2 25.28 -33.32 43.86
N VAL A 3 23.97 -33.30 44.06
CA VAL A 3 23.25 -34.36 44.77
C VAL A 3 23.54 -35.73 44.16
N LEU A 4 23.73 -35.83 42.85
CA LEU A 4 24.10 -37.06 42.17
C LEU A 4 25.44 -37.61 42.66
N VAL A 5 26.43 -36.74 42.87
CA VAL A 5 27.76 -37.14 43.37
C VAL A 5 27.67 -37.62 44.83
N LEU A 6 26.78 -37.05 45.64
CA LEU A 6 26.54 -37.53 47.00
C LEU A 6 25.85 -38.90 47.01
N ILE A 7 24.95 -39.16 46.05
CA ILE A 7 24.30 -40.46 45.87
C ILE A 7 25.32 -41.50 45.43
N ASP A 8 26.17 -41.18 44.45
CA ASP A 8 27.22 -42.08 43.97
C ASP A 8 28.20 -42.46 45.10
N LYS A 9 28.58 -41.48 45.94
CA LYS A 9 29.44 -41.72 47.09
C LYS A 9 28.77 -42.59 48.16
N LEU A 10 27.47 -42.39 48.40
CA LEU A 10 26.70 -43.24 49.30
C LEU A 10 26.63 -44.68 48.79
N ASP A 11 26.44 -44.87 47.48
CA ASP A 11 26.41 -46.18 46.83
C ASP A 11 27.77 -46.87 46.91
N GLU A 12 28.87 -46.14 46.70
CA GLU A 12 30.25 -46.63 46.87
C GLU A 12 30.51 -47.15 48.30
N ILE A 13 30.14 -46.36 49.32
CA ILE A 13 30.31 -46.74 50.73
C ILE A 13 29.53 -48.01 51.08
N ILE A 14 28.33 -48.18 50.50
CA ILE A 14 27.50 -49.36 50.74
C ILE A 14 28.08 -50.59 50.03
N ASN A 15 28.57 -50.44 48.80
CA ASN A 15 29.15 -51.53 48.01
C ASN A 15 30.50 -52.01 48.56
N ASP A 16 31.33 -51.10 49.09
CA ASP A 16 32.65 -51.42 49.67
C ASP A 16 32.58 -51.83 51.15
N ALA A 17 31.39 -51.82 51.74
CA ALA A 17 31.18 -52.15 53.15
C ALA A 17 31.55 -53.61 53.46
N ARG A 18 32.24 -53.83 54.59
CA ARG A 18 32.68 -55.18 54.98
C ARG A 18 31.49 -56.05 55.39
N PRO A 19 31.26 -57.22 54.75
CA PRO A 19 30.17 -58.12 55.10
C PRO A 19 30.45 -58.84 56.43
N MET A 20 29.39 -59.05 57.22
CA MET A 20 29.48 -59.74 58.50
C MET A 20 29.26 -61.26 58.31
N PRO A 21 30.12 -62.13 58.89
CA PRO A 21 30.02 -63.58 58.71
C PRO A 21 28.66 -64.13 59.15
N MET A 22 28.10 -65.06 58.37
CA MET A 22 26.81 -65.72 58.64
C MET A 22 25.59 -64.78 58.67
N THR A 23 25.66 -63.57 58.10
CA THR A 23 24.54 -62.63 58.01
C THR A 23 24.55 -61.86 56.68
N ASP A 24 23.39 -61.37 56.24
CA ASP A 24 23.26 -60.47 55.07
C ASP A 24 23.55 -58.99 55.43
N LYS A 25 24.28 -58.73 56.50
CA LYS A 25 24.54 -57.38 57.03
C LYS A 25 25.96 -56.93 56.70
N VAL A 26 26.11 -55.63 56.51
CA VAL A 26 27.40 -54.97 56.27
C VAL A 26 27.74 -53.98 57.39
N ILE A 27 29.03 -53.81 57.66
CA ILE A 27 29.56 -52.85 58.64
C ILE A 27 29.91 -51.57 57.91
N ILE A 28 29.29 -50.46 58.30
CA ILE A 28 29.47 -49.14 57.69
C ILE A 28 29.85 -48.12 58.78
N ASP A 29 30.70 -47.16 58.43
CA ASP A 29 30.99 -46.01 59.29
C ASP A 29 29.75 -45.11 59.40
N ARG A 30 29.28 -44.93 60.63
CA ARG A 30 28.10 -44.13 60.90
C ARG A 30 28.34 -42.65 60.65
N GLU A 31 29.53 -42.13 60.98
CA GLU A 31 29.86 -40.71 60.87
C GLU A 31 29.90 -40.28 59.41
N GLU A 32 30.53 -41.08 58.55
CA GLU A 32 30.62 -40.81 57.10
C GLU A 32 29.24 -40.79 56.41
N ILE A 33 28.33 -41.68 56.80
CA ILE A 33 26.95 -41.71 56.28
C ILE A 33 26.16 -40.47 56.73
N TYR A 34 26.31 -40.05 57.98
CA TYR A 34 25.62 -38.85 58.49
C TYR A 34 26.14 -37.58 57.80
N ASP A 35 27.44 -37.47 57.53
CA ASP A 35 28.01 -36.34 56.80
C ASP A 35 27.43 -36.21 55.39
N ILE A 36 27.27 -37.34 54.68
CA ILE A 36 26.65 -37.35 53.34
C ILE A 36 25.16 -36.97 53.43
N LEU A 37 24.44 -37.50 54.40
CA LEU A 37 23.04 -37.16 54.65
C LEU A 37 22.84 -35.66 54.94
N ASP A 38 23.71 -35.06 55.75
CA ASP A 38 23.64 -33.64 56.09
C ASP A 38 23.98 -32.75 54.88
N GLN A 39 24.95 -33.18 54.05
CA GLN A 39 25.24 -32.52 52.78
C GLN A 39 24.04 -32.61 51.81
N MET A 40 23.45 -33.79 51.64
CA MET A 40 22.23 -33.98 50.82
C MET A 40 21.09 -33.11 51.32
N ARG A 41 20.88 -33.05 52.64
CA ARG A 41 19.83 -32.25 53.28
C ARG A 41 20.01 -30.75 53.05
N THR A 42 21.25 -30.30 52.82
CA THR A 42 21.57 -28.91 52.54
C THR A 42 21.48 -28.59 51.05
N THR A 43 21.94 -29.50 50.18
CA THR A 43 22.03 -29.25 48.73
C THR A 43 20.71 -29.49 47.99
N ILE A 44 19.98 -30.57 48.30
CA ILE A 44 18.71 -30.92 47.61
C ILE A 44 17.70 -29.77 47.62
N PRO A 45 17.42 -29.09 48.75
CA PRO A 45 16.44 -28.00 48.76
C PRO A 45 16.80 -26.84 47.83
N GLU A 46 18.10 -26.54 47.71
CA GLU A 46 18.61 -25.46 46.86
C GLU A 46 18.50 -25.84 45.37
N GLU A 47 18.90 -27.05 44.99
CA GLU A 47 18.76 -27.53 43.61
C GLU A 47 17.28 -27.58 43.16
N ILE A 48 16.37 -28.05 44.03
CA ILE A 48 14.93 -28.05 43.75
C ILE A 48 14.39 -26.63 43.61
N LYS A 49 14.88 -25.67 44.42
CA LYS A 49 14.51 -24.26 44.30
C LYS A 49 14.99 -23.67 42.97
N GLN A 50 16.22 -23.95 42.57
CA GLN A 50 16.79 -23.52 41.29
C GLN A 50 16.02 -24.12 40.12
N ALA A 51 15.73 -25.43 40.14
CA ALA A 51 14.94 -26.09 39.10
C ALA A 51 13.54 -25.46 38.96
N ARG A 52 12.84 -25.19 40.08
CA ARG A 52 11.55 -24.48 40.06
C ARG A 52 11.67 -23.08 39.50
N TRP A 53 12.72 -22.35 39.84
CA TRP A 53 12.96 -21.01 39.31
C TRP A 53 13.19 -21.03 37.80
N ILE A 54 14.03 -21.94 37.29
CA ILE A 54 14.27 -22.11 35.85
C ILE A 54 12.98 -22.43 35.09
N VAL A 55 12.14 -23.32 35.63
CA VAL A 55 10.86 -23.66 35.01
C VAL A 55 9.93 -22.45 34.97
N LYS A 56 9.87 -21.68 36.06
CA LYS A 56 9.07 -20.46 36.14
C LYS A 56 9.55 -19.40 35.14
N GLU A 57 10.85 -19.11 35.13
CA GLU A 57 11.48 -18.14 34.23
C GLU A 57 11.22 -18.50 32.76
N ARG A 58 11.34 -19.78 32.42
CA ARG A 58 11.02 -20.28 31.08
C ARG A 58 9.55 -20.07 30.72
N GLN A 59 8.63 -20.28 31.66
CA GLN A 59 7.20 -20.05 31.42
C GLN A 59 6.90 -18.57 31.20
N GLU A 60 7.51 -17.69 31.99
CA GLU A 60 7.38 -16.24 31.84
C GLU A 60 7.94 -15.78 30.48
N MET A 61 9.15 -16.22 30.12
CA MET A 61 9.75 -15.95 28.81
C MET A 61 8.86 -16.42 27.64
N LEU A 62 8.26 -17.61 27.72
CA LEU A 62 7.36 -18.12 26.68
C LEU A 62 6.06 -17.30 26.59
N ALA A 63 5.53 -16.84 27.72
CA ALA A 63 4.34 -16.01 27.75
C ALA A 63 4.59 -14.62 27.14
N GLU A 64 5.73 -14.02 27.46
CA GLU A 64 6.19 -12.76 26.86
C GLU A 64 6.40 -12.91 25.35
N ALA A 65 7.13 -13.94 24.92
CA ALA A 65 7.36 -14.20 23.50
C ALA A 65 6.06 -14.40 22.72
N LYS A 66 5.08 -15.09 23.31
CA LYS A 66 3.75 -15.26 22.71
C LYS A 66 3.01 -13.94 22.59
N THR A 67 2.98 -13.16 23.66
CA THR A 67 2.32 -11.84 23.67
C THR A 67 2.93 -10.90 22.63
N GLU A 68 4.26 -10.90 22.52
CA GLU A 68 4.97 -10.10 21.53
C GLU A 68 4.71 -10.58 20.11
N SER A 69 4.66 -11.90 19.90
CA SER A 69 4.30 -12.47 18.59
C SER A 69 2.88 -12.06 18.18
N ASP A 70 1.92 -12.15 19.10
CA ASP A 70 0.54 -11.73 18.87
C ASP A 70 0.46 -10.23 18.55
N ARG A 71 1.26 -9.39 19.22
CA ARG A 71 1.38 -7.96 18.94
C ARG A 71 1.90 -7.69 17.53
N ILE A 72 3.00 -8.35 17.13
CA ILE A 72 3.61 -8.20 15.80
C ILE A 72 2.63 -8.61 14.70
N ILE A 73 1.93 -9.74 14.87
CA ILE A 73 0.94 -10.23 13.90
C ILE A 73 -0.20 -9.23 13.75
N LYS A 74 -0.69 -8.67 14.86
CA LYS A 74 -1.74 -7.66 14.83
C LYS A 74 -1.28 -6.40 14.08
N GLU A 75 -0.10 -5.88 14.40
CA GLU A 75 0.45 -4.69 13.74
C GLU A 75 0.65 -4.90 12.23
N ALA A 76 1.12 -6.10 11.84
CA ALA A 76 1.28 -6.47 10.43
C ALA A 76 -0.07 -6.53 9.70
N ASN A 77 -1.10 -7.10 10.32
CA ASN A 77 -2.45 -7.14 9.74
C ASN A 77 -3.04 -5.73 9.59
N ASP A 78 -2.94 -4.90 10.62
CA ASP A 78 -3.43 -3.51 10.58
C ASP A 78 -2.70 -2.71 9.49
N GLN A 79 -1.40 -2.94 9.29
CA GLN A 79 -0.63 -2.31 8.21
C GLN A 79 -1.05 -2.82 6.82
N ALA A 80 -1.27 -4.13 6.68
CA ALA A 80 -1.74 -4.70 5.42
C ALA A 80 -3.12 -4.14 5.03
N GLU A 81 -4.04 -4.01 5.99
CA GLU A 81 -5.36 -3.43 5.74
C GLU A 81 -5.27 -1.97 5.29
N ARG A 82 -4.42 -1.16 5.94
CA ARG A 82 -4.17 0.22 5.52
C ARG A 82 -3.63 0.30 4.09
N LEU A 83 -2.64 -0.51 3.75
CA LEU A 83 -2.05 -0.53 2.40
C LEU A 83 -3.06 -0.93 1.33
N VAL A 84 -3.92 -1.92 1.61
CA VAL A 84 -4.99 -2.34 0.68
C VAL A 84 -5.98 -1.20 0.47
N SER A 85 -6.40 -0.54 1.56
CA SER A 85 -7.31 0.61 1.49
C SER A 85 -6.70 1.77 0.69
N GLU A 86 -5.45 2.14 0.97
CA GLU A 86 -4.73 3.17 0.21
C GLU A 86 -4.63 2.81 -1.28
N GLN A 87 -4.31 1.55 -1.60
CA GLN A 87 -4.22 1.09 -2.98
C GLN A 87 -5.58 1.13 -3.70
N GLU A 88 -6.67 0.81 -3.00
CA GLU A 88 -8.02 0.91 -3.56
C GLU A 88 -8.40 2.36 -3.85
N VAL A 89 -8.10 3.28 -2.93
CA VAL A 89 -8.30 4.73 -3.11
C VAL A 89 -7.50 5.23 -4.33
N VAL A 90 -6.24 4.82 -4.48
CA VAL A 90 -5.41 5.18 -5.64
C VAL A 90 -6.01 4.65 -6.93
N LYS A 91 -6.42 3.37 -6.98
CA LYS A 91 -7.07 2.79 -8.17
C LYS A 91 -8.37 3.51 -8.54
N MET A 92 -9.18 3.90 -7.55
CA MET A 92 -10.39 4.68 -7.78
C MET A 92 -10.05 6.07 -8.32
N ALA A 93 -9.05 6.74 -7.76
CA ALA A 93 -8.59 8.05 -8.24
C ALA A 93 -8.08 7.98 -9.68
N GLU A 94 -7.30 6.95 -10.03
CA GLU A 94 -6.82 6.73 -11.40
C GLU A 94 -7.96 6.51 -12.40
N ARG A 95 -8.97 5.70 -12.04
CA ARG A 95 -10.16 5.49 -12.88
C ARG A 95 -10.94 6.78 -13.09
N ASN A 96 -11.18 7.55 -12.01
CA ASN A 96 -11.87 8.83 -12.10
C ASN A 96 -11.10 9.83 -12.96
N ALA A 97 -9.77 9.89 -12.81
CA ALA A 97 -8.91 10.74 -13.63
C ALA A 97 -8.98 10.33 -15.11
N ALA A 98 -8.94 9.03 -15.42
CA ALA A 98 -9.08 8.54 -16.79
C ALA A 98 -10.43 8.94 -17.41
N GLN A 99 -11.52 8.80 -16.65
CA GLN A 99 -12.86 9.20 -17.09
C GLN A 99 -12.95 10.72 -17.35
N ILE A 100 -12.43 11.55 -16.43
CA ILE A 100 -12.38 13.01 -16.61
C ILE A 100 -11.61 13.38 -17.88
N MET A 101 -10.48 12.71 -18.15
CA MET A 101 -9.69 12.96 -19.35
C MET A 101 -10.41 12.53 -20.63
N GLU A 102 -11.17 11.43 -20.59
CA GLU A 102 -11.99 10.97 -21.71
C GLU A 102 -13.11 11.96 -22.01
N ASP A 103 -13.86 12.38 -20.97
CA ASP A 103 -14.95 13.35 -21.07
C ASP A 103 -14.43 14.71 -21.59
N ALA A 104 -13.28 15.17 -21.07
CA ALA A 104 -12.65 16.40 -21.53
C ALA A 104 -12.28 16.33 -23.02
N ARG A 105 -11.69 15.22 -23.47
CA ARG A 105 -11.35 15.01 -24.88
C ARG A 105 -12.58 14.90 -25.77
N ALA A 106 -13.66 14.28 -25.29
CA ALA A 106 -14.92 14.20 -26.02
C ALA A 106 -15.52 15.61 -26.21
N ARG A 107 -15.55 16.39 -25.14
CA ARG A 107 -16.06 17.76 -25.14
C ARG A 107 -15.20 18.72 -25.98
N GLU A 108 -13.87 18.56 -25.95
CA GLU A 108 -12.96 19.28 -26.83
C GLU A 108 -13.30 19.04 -28.29
N ARG A 109 -13.50 17.77 -28.69
CA ARG A 109 -13.87 17.42 -30.07
C ARG A 109 -15.21 18.02 -30.47
N GLU A 110 -16.20 17.96 -29.59
CA GLU A 110 -17.52 18.54 -29.81
C GLU A 110 -17.44 20.07 -30.01
N ILE A 111 -16.71 20.76 -29.14
CA ILE A 111 -16.50 22.21 -29.25
C ILE A 111 -15.78 22.57 -30.55
N ARG A 112 -14.74 21.81 -30.92
CA ARG A 112 -13.99 22.07 -32.15
C ARG A 112 -14.87 21.91 -33.39
N LEU A 113 -15.62 20.82 -33.49
CA LEU A 113 -16.52 20.58 -34.61
C LEU A 113 -17.63 21.64 -34.66
N GLY A 114 -18.25 21.97 -33.53
CA GLY A 114 -19.27 23.03 -33.49
C GLY A 114 -18.72 24.41 -33.84
N ALA A 115 -17.45 24.70 -33.53
CA ALA A 115 -16.80 25.94 -33.93
C ALA A 115 -16.46 25.99 -35.42
N GLU A 116 -16.07 24.85 -36.01
CA GLU A 116 -15.87 24.70 -37.46
C GLU A 116 -17.20 24.92 -38.20
N ASP A 117 -18.27 24.24 -37.77
CA ASP A 117 -19.62 24.37 -38.36
C ASP A 117 -20.13 25.84 -38.26
N TYR A 118 -19.93 26.48 -37.12
CA TYR A 118 -20.32 27.88 -36.93
C TYR A 118 -19.51 28.84 -37.81
N ALA A 119 -18.21 28.59 -37.98
CA ALA A 119 -17.37 29.39 -38.85
C ALA A 119 -17.82 29.29 -40.31
N ASP A 120 -18.15 28.09 -40.77
CA ASP A 120 -18.68 27.86 -42.11
C ASP A 120 -20.01 28.59 -42.34
N GLU A 121 -20.95 28.53 -41.38
CA GLU A 121 -22.23 29.26 -41.48
C GLU A 121 -22.04 30.79 -41.58
N VAL A 122 -21.10 31.34 -40.79
CA VAL A 122 -20.77 32.76 -40.83
C VAL A 122 -20.13 33.13 -42.17
N LEU A 123 -19.23 32.30 -42.69
CA LEU A 123 -18.57 32.52 -43.97
C LEU A 123 -19.54 32.42 -45.14
N GLU A 124 -20.45 31.45 -45.14
CA GLU A 124 -21.52 31.31 -46.14
C GLU A 124 -22.42 32.56 -46.15
N THR A 125 -22.83 33.02 -44.96
CA THR A 125 -23.63 34.25 -44.82
C THR A 125 -22.88 35.47 -45.36
N LEU A 126 -21.58 35.57 -45.09
CA LEU A 126 -20.74 36.64 -45.61
C LEU A 126 -20.64 36.59 -47.13
N GLU A 127 -20.43 35.41 -47.71
CA GLU A 127 -20.35 35.19 -49.16
C GLU A 127 -21.62 35.68 -49.87
N VAL A 128 -22.79 35.22 -49.40
CA VAL A 128 -24.09 35.62 -49.94
C VAL A 128 -24.30 37.14 -49.90
N ASN A 129 -23.85 37.80 -48.83
CA ASN A 129 -23.95 39.25 -48.72
C ASN A 129 -22.98 39.98 -49.65
N LEU A 130 -21.74 39.51 -49.78
CA LEU A 130 -20.75 40.05 -50.69
C LEU A 130 -21.20 39.93 -52.15
N ASP A 131 -21.82 38.83 -52.55
CA ASP A 131 -22.40 38.65 -53.88
C ASP A 131 -23.49 39.69 -54.18
N LYS A 132 -24.41 39.93 -53.24
CA LYS A 132 -25.44 40.98 -53.37
C LYS A 132 -24.81 42.36 -53.54
N PHE A 133 -23.74 42.66 -52.79
CA PHE A 133 -23.02 43.92 -52.90
C PHE A 133 -22.28 44.05 -54.24
N LEU A 134 -21.60 42.99 -54.70
CA LEU A 134 -20.93 42.95 -56.00
C LEU A 134 -21.92 43.16 -57.14
N ASP A 135 -23.09 42.52 -57.08
CA ASP A 135 -24.15 42.72 -58.05
C ASP A 135 -24.71 44.15 -58.05
N ALA A 136 -24.83 44.78 -56.88
CA ALA A 136 -25.20 46.19 -56.78
C ALA A 136 -24.15 47.10 -57.42
N VAL A 137 -22.86 46.84 -57.18
CA VAL A 137 -21.74 47.57 -57.81
C VAL A 137 -21.73 47.38 -59.32
N ARG A 138 -21.91 46.15 -59.83
CA ARG A 138 -22.00 45.85 -61.27
C ARG A 138 -23.16 46.62 -61.92
N ARG A 139 -24.35 46.61 -61.30
CA ARG A 139 -25.50 47.41 -61.78
C ARG A 139 -25.18 48.91 -61.78
N GLY A 140 -24.53 49.43 -60.74
CA GLY A 140 -24.09 50.82 -60.66
C GLY A 140 -23.12 51.20 -61.78
N ARG A 141 -22.12 50.36 -62.04
CA ARG A 141 -21.17 50.53 -63.15
C ARG A 141 -21.83 50.51 -64.53
N ASN A 142 -22.72 49.54 -64.78
CA ASN A 142 -23.41 49.42 -66.06
C ASN A 142 -24.29 50.64 -66.35
N ARG A 143 -24.94 51.22 -65.32
CA ARG A 143 -25.71 52.48 -65.46
C ARG A 143 -24.82 53.67 -65.82
N LEU A 144 -23.62 53.75 -65.26
CA LEU A 144 -22.66 54.81 -65.59
C LEU A 144 -22.13 54.67 -67.02
N GLN A 145 -21.78 53.45 -67.45
CA GLN A 145 -21.33 53.19 -68.82
C GLN A 145 -22.43 53.38 -69.87
N GLY A 146 -23.68 53.02 -69.56
CA GLY A 146 -24.82 53.26 -70.45
C GLY A 146 -25.15 54.75 -70.63
N LYS A 147 -24.94 55.56 -69.59
CA LYS A 147 -25.08 57.03 -69.69
C LYS A 147 -24.01 57.70 -70.56
N SER A 148 -22.90 57.01 -70.86
CA SER A 148 -21.83 57.55 -71.72
C SER A 148 -22.09 57.33 -73.22
N GLY A 149 -23.12 56.58 -73.61
CA GLY A 149 -23.44 56.28 -75.01
C GLY A 149 -24.60 57.08 -75.63
N ASP A 150 -25.45 57.70 -74.81
CA ASP A 150 -26.69 58.33 -75.28
C ASP A 150 -26.59 59.86 -75.47
N GLU A 151 -25.45 60.50 -75.16
CA GLU A 151 -25.28 61.96 -75.31
C GLU A 151 -24.75 62.41 -76.70
N GLU A 152 -24.48 61.50 -77.65
CA GLU A 152 -23.91 61.88 -78.96
C GLU A 152 -24.91 62.02 -80.15
N THR A 153 -26.23 61.80 -79.98
CA THR A 153 -27.15 61.82 -81.15
C THR A 153 -28.14 63.00 -81.21
N GLN A 154 -27.97 64.08 -80.44
CA GLN A 154 -28.88 65.23 -80.55
C GLN A 154 -28.18 66.57 -80.73
N THR A 155 -27.22 66.63 -81.66
CA THR A 155 -26.68 67.89 -82.19
C THR A 155 -26.46 67.79 -83.69
N LEU A 156 -27.51 67.98 -84.49
CA LEU A 156 -27.46 68.48 -85.89
C LEU A 156 -28.90 68.88 -86.28
N THR A 157 -29.34 70.10 -85.95
CA THR A 157 -29.24 71.37 -86.73
C THR A 157 -30.58 71.72 -87.42
N PRO A 158 -30.80 72.96 -87.90
CA PRO A 158 -31.66 73.93 -87.20
C PRO A 158 -32.69 74.58 -88.17
N GLY A 159 -33.51 75.50 -87.66
CA GLY A 159 -33.88 76.73 -88.38
C GLY A 159 -34.87 76.66 -89.54
N ASP A 160 -35.92 77.49 -89.38
CA ASP A 160 -36.79 78.14 -90.37
C ASP A 160 -37.89 77.33 -91.09
#